data_AF-A0A812S2E1-F1
#
_entry.id   AF-A0A812S2E1-F1
#
_cell.length_a   1.000
_cell.length_b   1.000
_cell.length_c   1.000
_cell.angle_alpha   90.00
_cell.angle_beta   90.00
_cell.angle_gamma   90.00
#
_symmetry.space_group_name_H-M   'P 1'
#
loop_
_entity.id
_entity.type
_entity.pdbx_description
1 polymer ?
#
loop_
_entity_poly.entity_id
_entity_poly.type
_entity_poly.pdbx_seq_one_letter_code
_entity_poly.pdbx_strand_id
1 'polypeptide(L)'
;MVAASNLPAPLTDGELIQSASLSDVPDAESLAAWLLDKGLDTADWGKDNTKGVSKFWKEIKLNEAALELWRAADGSLIPVRTTHVLRAKVTSPDRYERGIFLFNTWQQYGDGRTRTRNGLLSEKLTTDEMPLEENLHEVCRRAVTEEEMQRVVESTMKIGLGRPAPEYDPNYTCPLEVVNEHFVDHIIELEKSKSYPGLLTMYHLYTVDIVCTGLPLTDLNTLEFEHPDKDGKRKLKYIHAWVWLEWLQIQRYLFEGSELKETKRKGRRLSWLLLSDSGSTWRWLFGFQKFQLFRVLVTVLKAVAKFQGLILLWWAREQGKEKWGKGTLKSVEALFKEIENEDSLLELWGRHDGVPMLMRVTHVLQLRVTSPEPSLKGKFLFSTWAELLNGKRRVTHTLPAMKLTLKDMPYDEEKFRASAAALATGFAIKYFLFVTEQLNHVVDIHYRSLRDSEPSGVQLHEVRGSGSISEDFVEQRHDVEESPSYRPGIFPQELIQLLSLSSYSAGVFDLATSCRTVVGTESLEFRVRGLA
;
A
#
# COMPACT_ATOMS: atom_id res chain seq x y z
N MET A 1 9.17 -25.79 12.96
CA MET A 1 8.29 -25.35 14.08
C MET A 1 8.49 -23.86 14.27
N VAL A 2 7.49 -23.04 13.92
CA VAL A 2 7.51 -21.60 14.18
C VAL A 2 7.49 -21.41 15.70
N ALA A 3 8.44 -20.67 16.25
CA ALA A 3 8.41 -20.33 17.67
C ALA A 3 7.10 -19.56 17.95
N ALA A 4 6.28 -20.05 18.88
CA ALA A 4 4.96 -19.50 19.22
C ALA A 4 4.97 -18.02 19.67
N SER A 5 6.15 -17.41 19.83
CA SER A 5 6.34 -16.08 20.41
C SER A 5 5.88 -14.89 19.54
N ASN A 6 5.40 -15.11 18.31
CA ASN A 6 5.07 -14.02 17.36
C ASN A 6 3.65 -14.09 16.76
N LEU A 7 2.72 -14.83 17.36
CA LEU A 7 1.34 -14.89 16.84
C LEU A 7 0.55 -13.61 17.16
N PRO A 8 -0.29 -13.13 16.21
CA PRO A 8 -1.20 -12.02 16.49
C PRO A 8 -2.24 -12.36 17.55
N ALA A 9 -2.91 -11.34 18.09
CA ALA A 9 -4.05 -11.56 18.98
C ALA A 9 -5.19 -12.29 18.24
N PRO A 10 -5.97 -13.18 18.90
CA PRO A 10 -5.94 -13.48 20.34
C PRO A 10 -4.93 -14.57 20.75
N LEU A 11 -4.09 -15.06 19.83
CA LEU A 11 -3.15 -16.16 20.10
C LEU A 11 -1.75 -15.67 20.50
N THR A 12 -1.58 -14.38 20.78
CA THR A 12 -0.33 -13.85 21.32
C THR A 12 0.02 -14.57 22.62
N ASP A 13 1.24 -15.10 22.68
CA ASP A 13 1.74 -15.96 23.77
C ASP A 13 0.92 -17.25 24.00
N GLY A 14 0.12 -17.65 22.99
CA GLY A 14 -0.67 -18.86 23.04
C GLY A 14 0.15 -20.13 22.81
N GLU A 15 -0.34 -21.25 23.31
CA GLU A 15 0.27 -22.57 23.19
C GLU A 15 -0.60 -23.47 22.31
N LEU A 16 -0.01 -24.12 21.31
CA LEU A 16 -0.68 -25.17 20.54
C LEU A 16 -0.84 -26.41 21.42
N ILE A 17 -2.09 -26.80 21.69
CA ILE A 17 -2.42 -27.95 22.54
C ILE A 17 -2.60 -29.23 21.73
N GLN A 18 -3.27 -29.12 20.58
CA GLN A 18 -3.57 -30.26 19.72
C GLN A 18 -3.66 -29.82 18.26
N SER A 19 -3.15 -30.64 17.35
CA SER A 19 -3.52 -30.60 15.93
C SER A 19 -4.39 -31.82 15.65
N ALA A 20 -5.64 -31.58 15.25
CA ALA A 20 -6.63 -32.63 15.06
C ALA A 20 -6.34 -33.41 13.77
N SER A 21 -6.32 -34.73 13.90
CA SER A 21 -6.13 -35.69 12.82
C SER A 21 -7.46 -36.27 12.32
N LEU A 22 -7.43 -36.97 11.19
CA LEU A 22 -8.61 -37.73 10.74
C LEU A 22 -9.04 -38.85 11.71
N SER A 23 -8.17 -39.30 12.62
CA SER A 23 -8.60 -40.19 13.70
C SER A 23 -9.38 -39.47 14.81
N ASP A 24 -9.10 -38.19 15.04
CA ASP A 24 -9.85 -37.38 16.01
C ASP A 24 -11.21 -36.95 15.46
N VAL A 25 -11.27 -36.69 14.13
CA VAL A 25 -12.48 -36.24 13.42
C VAL A 25 -12.72 -37.08 12.15
N PRO A 26 -13.11 -38.36 12.28
CA PRO A 26 -13.21 -39.30 11.15
C PRO A 26 -14.29 -38.95 10.13
N ASP A 27 -15.28 -38.14 10.51
CA ASP A 27 -16.34 -37.66 9.65
C ASP A 27 -16.82 -36.26 10.07
N ALA A 28 -17.75 -35.71 9.30
CA ALA A 28 -18.30 -34.37 9.54
C ALA A 28 -19.11 -34.28 10.85
N GLU A 29 -19.73 -35.37 11.30
CA GLU A 29 -20.49 -35.39 12.55
C GLU A 29 -19.55 -35.35 13.76
N SER A 30 -18.46 -36.13 13.70
CA SER A 30 -17.39 -36.12 14.69
C SER A 30 -16.67 -34.77 14.75
N LEU A 31 -16.47 -34.11 13.60
CA LEU A 31 -15.94 -32.74 13.57
C LEU A 31 -16.88 -31.74 14.26
N ALA A 32 -18.19 -31.81 14.01
CA ALA A 32 -19.15 -30.94 14.67
C ALA A 32 -19.15 -31.16 16.20
N ALA A 33 -19.14 -32.43 16.63
CA ALA A 33 -19.08 -32.79 18.05
C ALA A 33 -17.77 -32.31 18.71
N TRP A 34 -16.64 -32.45 18.02
CA TRP A 34 -15.34 -31.98 18.50
C TRP A 34 -15.31 -30.46 18.69
N LEU A 35 -15.87 -29.70 17.74
CA LEU A 35 -15.96 -28.24 17.84
C LEU A 35 -16.90 -27.80 18.96
N LEU A 36 -18.05 -28.47 19.10
CA LEU A 36 -19.03 -28.17 20.15
C LEU A 36 -18.45 -28.41 21.55
N ASP A 37 -17.71 -29.50 21.75
CA ASP A 37 -17.01 -29.79 23.02
C ASP A 37 -15.96 -28.72 23.37
N LYS A 38 -15.43 -28.02 22.37
CA LYS A 38 -14.51 -26.88 22.55
C LYS A 38 -15.21 -25.52 22.53
N GLY A 39 -16.54 -25.51 22.69
CA GLY A 39 -17.33 -24.29 22.85
C GLY A 39 -17.67 -23.57 21.55
N LEU A 40 -17.51 -24.22 20.38
CA LEU A 40 -17.90 -23.67 19.09
C LEU A 40 -19.11 -24.41 18.52
N ASP A 41 -20.27 -23.75 18.54
CA ASP A 41 -21.49 -24.25 17.92
C ASP A 41 -21.46 -24.04 16.39
N THR A 42 -21.73 -25.12 15.64
CA THR A 42 -21.77 -25.13 14.17
C THR A 42 -23.19 -25.07 13.60
N ALA A 43 -24.23 -24.87 14.43
CA ALA A 43 -25.63 -24.91 13.99
C ALA A 43 -25.98 -23.90 12.88
N ASP A 44 -25.23 -22.80 12.77
CA ASP A 44 -25.41 -21.78 11.74
C ASP A 44 -24.57 -22.01 10.48
N TRP A 45 -23.72 -23.02 10.47
CA TRP A 45 -22.89 -23.33 9.31
C TRP A 45 -23.71 -24.01 8.21
N GLY A 46 -23.48 -23.59 6.95
CA GLY A 46 -24.24 -24.08 5.80
C GLY A 46 -25.57 -23.36 5.58
N LYS A 47 -25.85 -22.31 6.35
CA LYS A 47 -26.93 -21.35 6.10
C LYS A 47 -26.41 -20.16 5.28
N ASP A 48 -27.28 -19.57 4.47
CA ASP A 48 -26.98 -18.42 3.61
C ASP A 48 -25.71 -18.62 2.73
N ASN A 49 -24.72 -17.74 2.88
CA ASN A 49 -23.46 -17.77 2.13
C ASN A 49 -22.31 -18.47 2.89
N THR A 50 -22.61 -19.20 3.97
CA THR A 50 -21.61 -19.91 4.79
C THR A 50 -21.40 -21.34 4.30
N LYS A 51 -20.25 -21.93 4.63
CA LYS A 51 -19.93 -23.32 4.31
C LYS A 51 -20.38 -24.22 5.47
N GLY A 52 -20.93 -25.39 5.16
CA GLY A 52 -21.31 -26.38 6.18
C GLY A 52 -20.11 -27.15 6.74
N VAL A 53 -20.32 -27.86 7.86
CA VAL A 53 -19.27 -28.68 8.51
C VAL A 53 -18.65 -29.72 7.56
N SER A 54 -19.47 -30.31 6.68
CA SER A 54 -19.00 -31.27 5.68
C SER A 54 -18.01 -30.68 4.67
N LYS A 55 -18.04 -29.37 4.43
CA LYS A 55 -17.04 -28.67 3.61
C LYS A 55 -15.75 -28.47 4.39
N PHE A 56 -15.81 -28.08 5.66
CA PHE A 56 -14.60 -27.94 6.47
C PHE A 56 -13.90 -29.27 6.67
N TRP A 57 -14.66 -30.33 6.98
CA TRP A 57 -14.10 -31.68 7.08
C TRP A 57 -13.42 -32.14 5.78
N LYS A 58 -13.98 -31.79 4.61
CA LYS A 58 -13.32 -32.05 3.32
C LYS A 58 -12.01 -31.28 3.17
N GLU A 59 -11.95 -30.01 3.60
CA GLU A 59 -10.71 -29.23 3.58
C GLU A 59 -9.62 -29.90 4.45
N ILE A 60 -9.99 -30.43 5.62
CA ILE A 60 -9.07 -31.21 6.49
C ILE A 60 -8.63 -32.49 5.80
N LYS A 61 -9.58 -33.26 5.26
CA LYS A 61 -9.31 -34.54 4.58
C LYS A 61 -8.39 -34.39 3.36
N LEU A 62 -8.51 -33.27 2.65
CA LEU A 62 -7.72 -32.97 1.46
C LEU A 62 -6.44 -32.18 1.79
N ASN A 63 -6.08 -32.07 3.07
CA ASN A 63 -4.91 -31.34 3.54
C ASN A 63 -4.90 -29.86 3.12
N GLU A 64 -6.05 -29.29 2.77
CA GLU A 64 -6.15 -27.88 2.38
C GLU A 64 -6.31 -26.94 3.60
N ALA A 65 -6.59 -27.50 4.77
CA ALA A 65 -6.63 -26.78 6.03
C ALA A 65 -6.32 -27.73 7.19
N ALA A 66 -5.64 -27.25 8.22
CA ALA A 66 -5.54 -27.96 9.49
C ALA A 66 -6.58 -27.44 10.49
N LEU A 67 -6.92 -28.29 11.46
CA LEU A 67 -7.70 -27.90 12.63
C LEU A 67 -6.81 -28.01 13.87
N GLU A 68 -6.60 -26.90 14.54
CA GLU A 68 -5.72 -26.79 15.70
C GLU A 68 -6.52 -26.32 16.92
N LEU A 69 -6.10 -26.75 18.10
CA LEU A 69 -6.62 -26.28 19.37
C LEU A 69 -5.51 -25.50 20.08
N TRP A 70 -5.75 -24.22 20.31
CA TRP A 70 -4.81 -23.33 20.97
C TRP A 70 -5.30 -22.97 22.37
N ARG A 71 -4.37 -22.84 23.31
CA ARG A 71 -4.61 -22.23 24.61
C ARG A 71 -4.13 -20.79 24.56
N ALA A 72 -5.03 -19.83 24.69
CA ALA A 72 -4.67 -18.42 24.77
C ALA A 72 -4.02 -18.08 26.12
N ALA A 73 -3.43 -16.88 26.22
CA ALA A 73 -2.76 -16.41 27.44
C ALA A 73 -3.68 -16.34 28.67
N ASP A 74 -5.00 -16.18 28.47
CA ASP A 74 -6.01 -16.21 29.55
C ASP A 74 -6.44 -17.63 29.96
N GLY A 75 -5.86 -18.66 29.33
CA GLY A 75 -6.15 -20.07 29.57
C GLY A 75 -7.32 -20.62 28.75
N SER A 76 -8.04 -19.79 27.99
CA SER A 76 -9.15 -20.24 27.14
C SER A 76 -8.66 -21.14 26.00
N LEU A 77 -9.49 -22.13 25.63
CA LEU A 77 -9.24 -23.00 24.49
C LEU A 77 -9.95 -22.45 23.26
N ILE A 78 -9.20 -22.29 22.16
CA ILE A 78 -9.69 -21.70 20.92
C ILE A 78 -9.44 -22.70 19.78
N PRO A 79 -10.49 -23.23 19.14
CA PRO A 79 -10.34 -23.98 17.90
C PRO A 79 -9.97 -23.02 16.76
N VAL A 80 -8.94 -23.37 15.99
CA VAL A 80 -8.35 -22.55 14.94
C VAL A 80 -8.27 -23.38 13.66
N ARG A 81 -8.78 -22.82 12.57
CA ARG A 81 -8.56 -23.34 11.21
C ARG A 81 -7.29 -22.73 10.66
N THR A 82 -6.29 -23.55 10.35
CA THR A 82 -5.02 -23.09 9.80
C THR A 82 -4.98 -23.33 8.30
N THR A 83 -4.61 -22.31 7.53
CA THR A 83 -4.49 -22.39 6.07
C THR A 83 -3.22 -21.72 5.58
N HIS A 84 -2.60 -22.33 4.58
CA HIS A 84 -1.37 -21.85 3.97
C HIS A 84 -1.69 -21.26 2.59
N VAL A 85 -1.11 -20.09 2.28
CA VAL A 85 -1.38 -19.36 1.04
C VAL A 85 -0.06 -18.83 0.50
N LEU A 86 0.23 -19.15 -0.76
CA LEU A 86 1.30 -18.52 -1.53
C LEU A 86 0.84 -17.13 -1.99
N ARG A 87 1.70 -16.13 -1.84
CA ARG A 87 1.56 -14.79 -2.45
C ARG A 87 2.75 -14.54 -3.35
N ALA A 88 2.60 -14.79 -4.65
CA ALA A 88 3.70 -14.77 -5.59
C ALA A 88 3.82 -13.46 -6.36
N LYS A 89 5.01 -12.86 -6.33
CA LYS A 89 5.41 -11.77 -7.23
C LYS A 89 6.03 -12.37 -8.48
N VAL A 90 5.20 -12.56 -9.51
CA VAL A 90 5.65 -13.15 -10.77
C VAL A 90 6.34 -12.09 -11.63
N THR A 91 7.51 -12.40 -12.18
CA THR A 91 8.29 -11.50 -13.04
C THR A 91 9.06 -12.25 -14.13
N SER A 92 9.68 -11.53 -15.05
CA SER A 92 10.64 -12.07 -16.02
C SER A 92 12.08 -11.73 -15.61
N PRO A 93 13.10 -12.49 -16.07
CA PRO A 93 14.50 -12.22 -15.74
C PRO A 93 14.91 -10.75 -15.96
N ASP A 94 14.60 -10.19 -17.13
CA ASP A 94 14.96 -8.80 -17.48
C ASP A 94 14.23 -7.72 -16.67
N ARG A 95 13.16 -8.08 -15.95
CA ARG A 95 12.32 -7.16 -15.18
C ARG A 95 12.57 -7.25 -13.69
N TYR A 96 13.13 -8.36 -13.22
CA TYR A 96 13.34 -8.59 -11.80
C TYR A 96 14.26 -7.53 -11.18
N GLU A 97 15.38 -7.22 -11.84
CA GLU A 97 16.32 -6.19 -11.38
C GLU A 97 15.71 -4.78 -11.33
N ARG A 98 14.66 -4.56 -12.12
CA ARG A 98 13.91 -3.29 -12.15
C ARG A 98 12.76 -3.25 -11.14
N GLY A 99 12.54 -4.33 -10.39
CA GLY A 99 11.44 -4.46 -9.45
C GLY A 99 10.06 -4.39 -10.12
N ILE A 100 9.92 -4.90 -11.35
CA ILE A 100 8.65 -4.91 -12.08
C ILE A 100 8.03 -6.31 -12.01
N PHE A 101 6.77 -6.39 -11.59
CA PHE A 101 6.06 -7.64 -11.36
C PHE A 101 4.66 -7.60 -11.99
N LEU A 102 4.08 -8.78 -12.19
CA LEU A 102 2.68 -8.91 -12.61
C LEU A 102 1.73 -8.63 -11.45
N PHE A 103 0.69 -7.86 -11.75
CA PHE A 103 -0.38 -7.51 -10.83
C PHE A 103 -1.74 -7.89 -11.42
N ASN A 104 -2.53 -8.66 -10.68
CA ASN A 104 -3.85 -9.12 -11.09
C ASN A 104 -4.89 -8.02 -10.84
N THR A 105 -5.39 -7.41 -11.90
CA THR A 105 -6.32 -6.27 -11.79
C THR A 105 -7.77 -6.74 -11.66
N TRP A 106 -8.19 -7.68 -12.50
CA TRP A 106 -9.53 -8.23 -12.52
C TRP A 106 -9.53 -9.70 -12.92
N GLN A 107 -10.63 -10.37 -12.57
CA GLN A 107 -10.93 -11.73 -12.98
C GLN A 107 -12.31 -11.82 -13.61
N GLN A 108 -12.46 -12.71 -14.60
CA GLN A 108 -13.74 -13.07 -15.18
C GLN A 108 -14.02 -14.55 -14.94
N TYR A 109 -15.20 -14.88 -14.43
CA TYR A 109 -15.68 -16.26 -14.24
C TYR A 109 -16.02 -16.88 -15.59
N GLY A 110 -16.06 -18.22 -15.67
CA GLY A 110 -16.50 -18.95 -16.86
C GLY A 110 -17.92 -18.60 -17.35
N ASP A 111 -18.76 -18.02 -16.49
CA ASP A 111 -20.10 -17.51 -16.84
C ASP A 111 -20.12 -16.05 -17.35
N GLY A 112 -18.95 -15.42 -17.45
CA GLY A 112 -18.78 -14.06 -17.95
C GLY A 112 -18.87 -12.96 -16.89
N ARG A 113 -19.28 -13.26 -15.65
CA ARG A 113 -19.24 -12.27 -14.55
C ARG A 113 -17.80 -11.82 -14.28
N THR A 114 -17.61 -10.56 -13.92
CA THR A 114 -16.29 -9.99 -13.59
C THR A 114 -16.22 -9.51 -12.16
N ARG A 115 -15.03 -9.60 -11.55
CA ARG A 115 -14.69 -8.97 -10.27
C ARG A 115 -13.33 -8.28 -10.35
N THR A 116 -13.17 -7.21 -9.58
CA THR A 116 -11.86 -6.62 -9.29
C THR A 116 -11.09 -7.55 -8.34
N ARG A 117 -9.78 -7.74 -8.55
CA ARG A 117 -8.90 -8.52 -7.67
C ARG A 117 -7.87 -7.64 -6.98
N ASN A 118 -7.13 -6.84 -7.73
CA ASN A 118 -6.05 -5.98 -7.24
C ASN A 118 -5.08 -6.71 -6.30
N GLY A 119 -4.52 -7.83 -6.76
CA GLY A 119 -3.68 -8.69 -5.94
C GLY A 119 -2.49 -9.28 -6.70
N LEU A 120 -1.57 -9.86 -5.94
CA LEU A 120 -0.56 -10.76 -6.46
C LEU A 120 -1.18 -12.08 -6.93
N LEU A 121 -0.39 -12.93 -7.59
CA LEU A 121 -0.79 -14.33 -7.76
C LEU A 121 -0.94 -14.93 -6.37
N SER A 122 -2.07 -15.58 -6.12
CA SER A 122 -2.31 -16.24 -4.84
C SER A 122 -2.82 -17.63 -5.07
N GLU A 123 -2.19 -18.60 -4.43
CA GLU A 123 -2.54 -20.01 -4.52
C GLU A 123 -2.71 -20.60 -3.13
N LYS A 124 -3.68 -21.49 -2.96
CA LYS A 124 -3.89 -22.18 -1.71
C LYS A 124 -2.91 -23.35 -1.63
N LEU A 125 -2.19 -23.44 -0.52
CA LEU A 125 -1.24 -24.51 -0.28
C LEU A 125 -1.88 -25.59 0.59
N THR A 126 -1.41 -26.81 0.40
CA THR A 126 -1.74 -27.95 1.25
C THR A 126 -0.75 -28.07 2.40
N THR A 127 -1.16 -28.72 3.49
CA THR A 127 -0.30 -28.95 4.65
C THR A 127 0.85 -29.91 4.35
N ASP A 128 0.71 -30.76 3.34
CA ASP A 128 1.75 -31.70 2.90
C ASP A 128 2.91 -31.01 2.16
N GLU A 129 2.70 -29.77 1.70
CA GLU A 129 3.73 -28.95 1.06
C GLU A 129 4.62 -28.23 2.09
N MET A 130 4.37 -28.40 3.38
CA MET A 130 5.11 -27.75 4.46
C MET A 130 6.26 -28.65 4.97
N PRO A 131 7.45 -28.08 5.28
CA PRO A 131 7.81 -26.65 5.18
C PRO A 131 7.97 -26.21 3.72
N LEU A 132 7.50 -24.99 3.43
CA LEU A 132 7.42 -24.49 2.05
C LEU A 132 8.80 -24.44 1.39
N GLU A 133 9.84 -24.13 2.15
CA GLU A 133 11.22 -23.98 1.65
C GLU A 133 11.77 -25.27 1.03
N GLU A 134 11.33 -26.44 1.50
CA GLU A 134 11.73 -27.75 0.95
C GLU A 134 10.99 -28.08 -0.35
N ASN A 135 9.83 -27.47 -0.58
CA ASN A 135 8.94 -27.72 -1.72
C ASN A 135 8.80 -26.50 -2.66
N LEU A 136 9.60 -25.45 -2.43
CA LEU A 136 9.35 -24.11 -2.98
C LEU A 136 9.27 -24.11 -4.50
N HIS A 137 10.24 -24.74 -5.17
CA HIS A 137 10.30 -24.78 -6.62
C HIS A 137 9.07 -25.44 -7.23
N GLU A 138 8.66 -26.61 -6.69
CA GLU A 138 7.52 -27.36 -7.21
C GLU A 138 6.20 -26.62 -6.97
N VAL A 139 6.04 -26.00 -5.80
CA VAL A 139 4.89 -25.15 -5.49
C VAL A 139 4.82 -23.96 -6.45
N CYS A 140 5.93 -23.27 -6.70
CA CYS A 140 6.00 -22.16 -7.64
C CYS A 140 5.67 -22.60 -9.08
N ARG A 141 6.23 -23.75 -9.51
CA ARG A 141 5.98 -24.34 -10.83
C ARG A 141 4.51 -24.69 -11.00
N ARG A 142 3.90 -25.38 -10.03
CA ARG A 142 2.46 -25.75 -10.03
C ARG A 142 1.58 -24.51 -10.08
N ALA A 143 1.79 -23.55 -9.17
CA ALA A 143 0.97 -22.35 -9.07
C ALA A 143 0.97 -21.54 -10.38
N VAL A 144 2.12 -21.42 -11.06
CA VAL A 144 2.20 -20.73 -12.35
C VAL A 144 1.67 -21.62 -13.48
N THR A 145 2.25 -22.79 -13.70
CA THR A 145 2.05 -23.54 -14.96
C THR A 145 0.85 -24.48 -14.96
N GLU A 146 0.41 -24.94 -13.78
CA GLU A 146 -0.63 -25.97 -13.65
C GLU A 146 -1.93 -25.44 -13.07
N GLU A 147 -1.97 -24.22 -12.53
CA GLU A 147 -3.15 -23.66 -11.86
C GLU A 147 -3.50 -22.25 -12.36
N GLU A 148 -2.94 -21.19 -11.77
CA GLU A 148 -3.40 -19.81 -12.02
C GLU A 148 -3.03 -19.29 -13.43
N MET A 149 -1.98 -19.84 -14.06
CA MET A 149 -1.51 -19.44 -15.39
C MET A 149 -1.41 -20.58 -16.40
N GLN A 150 -2.28 -21.61 -16.28
CA GLN A 150 -2.33 -22.80 -17.16
C GLN A 150 -2.27 -22.47 -18.66
N ARG A 151 -2.90 -21.37 -19.10
CA ARG A 151 -2.82 -20.92 -20.50
C ARG A 151 -2.68 -19.41 -20.62
N VAL A 152 -1.62 -18.97 -21.29
CA VAL A 152 -1.34 -17.56 -21.62
C VAL A 152 -2.12 -17.18 -22.89
N VAL A 153 -2.82 -16.05 -22.82
CA VAL A 153 -3.58 -15.47 -23.94
C VAL A 153 -3.40 -13.95 -23.99
N GLU A 154 -3.79 -13.36 -25.11
CA GLU A 154 -3.74 -11.90 -25.27
C GLU A 154 -4.60 -11.18 -24.20
N SER A 155 -4.15 -10.01 -23.76
CA SER A 155 -4.86 -9.17 -22.76
C SER A 155 -6.26 -8.74 -23.16
N THR A 156 -6.60 -8.83 -24.45
CA THR A 156 -7.93 -8.52 -25.00
C THR A 156 -8.94 -9.65 -24.80
N MET A 157 -8.51 -10.85 -24.38
CA MET A 157 -9.37 -12.02 -24.18
C MET A 157 -10.40 -11.76 -23.07
N LYS A 158 -11.68 -11.82 -23.44
CA LYS A 158 -12.83 -11.73 -22.53
C LYS A 158 -14.01 -12.54 -23.07
N ILE A 159 -14.79 -13.12 -22.16
CA ILE A 159 -16.10 -13.68 -22.44
C ILE A 159 -17.07 -12.52 -22.64
N GLY A 160 -17.92 -12.61 -23.66
CA GLY A 160 -18.88 -11.57 -24.00
C GLY A 160 -20.04 -12.10 -24.84
N LEU A 161 -20.98 -11.23 -25.18
CA LEU A 161 -22.12 -11.58 -26.04
C LEU A 161 -21.62 -12.18 -27.36
N GLY A 162 -21.96 -13.46 -27.62
CA GLY A 162 -21.55 -14.19 -28.82
C GLY A 162 -20.12 -14.73 -28.80
N ARG A 163 -19.38 -14.62 -27.69
CA ARG A 163 -18.06 -15.27 -27.51
C ARG A 163 -18.16 -16.30 -26.37
N PRO A 164 -18.20 -17.61 -26.66
CA PRO A 164 -18.23 -18.64 -25.63
C PRO A 164 -16.93 -18.63 -24.81
N ALA A 165 -16.99 -19.21 -23.61
CA ALA A 165 -15.79 -19.45 -22.81
C ALA A 165 -14.81 -20.35 -23.59
N PRO A 166 -13.50 -20.03 -23.60
CA PRO A 166 -12.50 -20.91 -24.17
C PRO A 166 -12.58 -22.31 -23.58
N GLU A 167 -12.56 -23.32 -24.44
CA GLU A 167 -12.49 -24.72 -24.03
C GLU A 167 -11.07 -25.08 -23.57
N TYR A 168 -10.99 -26.05 -22.65
CA TYR A 168 -9.72 -26.63 -22.24
C TYR A 168 -9.09 -27.38 -23.43
N ASP A 169 -7.85 -27.03 -23.76
CA ASP A 169 -7.08 -27.70 -24.81
C ASP A 169 -5.99 -28.56 -24.16
N PRO A 170 -6.13 -29.89 -24.17
CA PRO A 170 -5.14 -30.79 -23.58
C PRO A 170 -3.79 -30.79 -24.31
N ASN A 171 -3.73 -30.26 -25.54
CA ASN A 171 -2.49 -30.19 -26.32
C ASN A 171 -1.78 -28.84 -26.15
N TYR A 172 -2.37 -27.89 -25.44
CA TYR A 172 -1.74 -26.61 -25.19
C TYR A 172 -0.50 -26.82 -24.30
N THR A 173 0.64 -26.34 -24.79
CA THR A 173 1.88 -26.31 -24.02
C THR A 173 2.05 -24.91 -23.42
N CYS A 174 2.05 -24.82 -22.10
CA CYS A 174 2.28 -23.54 -21.42
C CYS A 174 3.69 -23.05 -21.72
N PRO A 175 3.86 -21.82 -22.25
CA PRO A 175 5.18 -21.30 -22.59
C PRO A 175 5.99 -20.87 -21.36
N LEU A 176 5.36 -20.84 -20.18
CA LEU A 176 5.97 -20.35 -18.95
C LEU A 176 6.84 -21.43 -18.32
N GLU A 177 8.04 -21.05 -17.91
CA GLU A 177 8.95 -21.90 -17.15
C GLU A 177 9.49 -21.09 -15.97
N VAL A 178 9.39 -21.64 -14.77
CA VAL A 178 9.97 -21.04 -13.55
C VAL A 178 11.46 -21.33 -13.57
N VAL A 179 12.27 -20.27 -13.67
CA VAL A 179 13.74 -20.38 -13.77
C VAL A 179 14.46 -19.99 -12.49
N ASN A 180 13.78 -19.29 -11.59
CA ASN A 180 14.30 -18.95 -10.26
C ASN A 180 13.15 -18.57 -9.31
N GLU A 181 13.39 -18.72 -8.03
CA GLU A 181 12.46 -18.37 -6.98
C GLU A 181 13.20 -17.84 -5.75
N HIS A 182 12.59 -16.88 -5.06
CA HIS A 182 13.15 -16.32 -3.84
C HIS A 182 12.08 -16.16 -2.78
N PHE A 183 12.25 -16.87 -1.67
CA PHE A 183 11.41 -16.69 -0.50
C PHE A 183 11.66 -15.31 0.12
N VAL A 184 10.61 -14.51 0.25
CA VAL A 184 10.69 -13.11 0.70
C VAL A 184 10.32 -13.00 2.17
N ASP A 185 9.11 -13.44 2.52
CA ASP A 185 8.61 -13.38 3.88
C ASP A 185 7.54 -14.44 4.16
N HIS A 186 7.27 -14.62 5.44
CA HIS A 186 6.12 -15.37 5.94
C HIS A 186 5.45 -14.53 7.03
N ILE A 187 4.17 -14.22 6.79
CA ILE A 187 3.33 -13.44 7.69
C ILE A 187 2.18 -14.32 8.15
N ILE A 188 1.81 -14.20 9.42
CA ILE A 188 0.64 -14.87 9.99
C ILE A 188 -0.45 -13.83 10.24
N GLU A 189 -1.63 -14.07 9.68
CA GLU A 189 -2.83 -13.25 9.91
C GLU A 189 -3.92 -14.07 10.61
N LEU A 190 -4.61 -13.46 11.57
CA LEU A 190 -5.72 -14.09 12.29
C LEU A 190 -7.00 -13.33 12.03
N GLU A 191 -8.03 -14.03 11.54
CA GLU A 191 -9.34 -13.45 11.27
C GLU A 191 -10.47 -14.39 11.67
N LYS A 192 -11.63 -13.83 12.02
CA LYS A 192 -12.86 -14.62 12.13
C LYS A 192 -13.30 -15.07 10.74
N SER A 193 -13.55 -16.36 10.57
CA SER A 193 -13.93 -16.91 9.28
C SER A 193 -15.30 -16.41 8.83
N LYS A 194 -15.36 -15.79 7.63
CA LYS A 194 -16.62 -15.45 6.98
C LYS A 194 -17.38 -16.70 6.50
N SER A 195 -16.65 -17.77 6.15
CA SER A 195 -17.24 -19.03 5.69
C SER A 195 -17.68 -19.93 6.83
N TYR A 196 -17.04 -19.84 8.00
CA TYR A 196 -17.29 -20.68 9.17
C TYR A 196 -17.51 -19.78 10.40
N PRO A 197 -18.71 -19.20 10.58
CA PRO A 197 -18.97 -18.23 11.64
C PRO A 197 -18.51 -18.72 13.01
N GLY A 198 -17.83 -17.84 13.75
CA GLY A 198 -17.27 -18.14 15.09
C GLY A 198 -15.90 -18.81 15.08
N LEU A 199 -15.50 -19.47 13.99
CA LEU A 199 -14.18 -20.11 13.89
C LEU A 199 -13.09 -19.08 13.59
N LEU A 200 -12.02 -19.08 14.40
CA LEU A 200 -10.83 -18.30 14.11
C LEU A 200 -10.04 -18.99 12.99
N THR A 201 -9.59 -18.23 11.98
CA THR A 201 -8.74 -18.72 10.89
C THR A 201 -7.38 -18.09 10.98
N MET A 202 -6.34 -18.92 10.97
CA MET A 202 -4.93 -18.54 10.90
C MET A 202 -4.42 -18.73 9.47
N TYR A 203 -4.11 -17.63 8.81
CA TYR A 203 -3.52 -17.63 7.48
C TYR A 203 -2.00 -17.52 7.59
N HIS A 204 -1.30 -18.54 7.10
CA HIS A 204 0.13 -18.48 6.83
C HIS A 204 0.32 -17.98 5.41
N LEU A 205 0.73 -16.72 5.27
CA LEU A 205 0.92 -16.06 3.99
C LEU A 205 2.41 -16.05 3.65
N TYR A 206 2.80 -16.79 2.62
CA TYR A 206 4.18 -16.91 2.17
C TYR A 206 4.40 -16.06 0.93
N THR A 207 5.22 -15.02 1.03
CA THR A 207 5.55 -14.18 -0.12
C THR A 207 6.79 -14.71 -0.82
N VAL A 208 6.68 -14.92 -2.14
CA VAL A 208 7.77 -15.47 -2.95
C VAL A 208 7.89 -14.66 -4.24
N ASP A 209 9.11 -14.30 -4.61
CA ASP A 209 9.38 -13.78 -5.96
C ASP A 209 9.57 -14.98 -6.89
N ILE A 210 8.81 -15.03 -8.00
CA ILE A 210 8.90 -16.10 -9.00
C ILE A 210 9.38 -15.49 -10.31
N VAL A 211 10.54 -15.93 -10.79
CA VAL A 211 11.11 -15.48 -12.06
C VAL A 211 10.80 -16.52 -13.13
N CYS A 212 10.06 -16.12 -14.15
CA CYS A 212 9.62 -17.00 -15.23
C CYS A 212 10.12 -16.52 -16.60
N THR A 213 10.55 -17.45 -17.44
CA THR A 213 10.69 -17.23 -18.90
C THR A 213 9.34 -17.44 -19.59
N GLY A 214 9.25 -17.06 -20.87
CA GLY A 214 8.03 -17.21 -21.68
C GLY A 214 6.91 -16.21 -21.40
N LEU A 215 7.09 -15.30 -20.43
CA LEU A 215 6.15 -14.22 -20.15
C LEU A 215 6.13 -13.18 -21.29
N PRO A 216 4.95 -12.74 -21.76
CA PRO A 216 4.84 -11.66 -22.72
C PRO A 216 5.42 -10.34 -22.21
N LEU A 217 6.01 -9.55 -23.11
CA LEU A 217 6.51 -8.21 -22.79
C LEU A 217 5.39 -7.19 -22.53
N THR A 218 4.16 -7.48 -22.95
CA THR A 218 3.00 -6.64 -22.72
C THR A 218 2.13 -7.23 -21.62
N ASP A 219 1.11 -6.47 -21.21
CA ASP A 219 0.02 -6.99 -20.40
C ASP A 219 -0.60 -8.23 -21.07
N LEU A 220 -1.07 -9.16 -20.24
CA LEU A 220 -1.55 -10.46 -20.67
C LEU A 220 -2.76 -10.89 -19.86
N ASN A 221 -3.48 -11.88 -20.37
CA ASN A 221 -4.43 -12.63 -19.56
C ASN A 221 -3.97 -14.08 -19.45
N THR A 222 -4.40 -14.76 -18.40
CA THR A 222 -4.24 -16.21 -18.26
C THR A 222 -5.57 -16.89 -18.00
N LEU A 223 -5.67 -18.13 -18.42
CA LEU A 223 -6.84 -18.98 -18.20
C LEU A 223 -6.50 -20.03 -17.15
N GLU A 224 -7.41 -20.20 -16.21
CA GLU A 224 -7.40 -21.25 -15.20
C GLU A 224 -8.64 -22.12 -15.40
N PHE A 225 -8.46 -23.43 -15.40
CA PHE A 225 -9.49 -24.43 -15.58
C PHE A 225 -9.66 -25.26 -14.30
N GLU A 226 -10.89 -25.68 -14.03
CA GLU A 226 -11.22 -26.59 -12.93
C GLU A 226 -10.51 -27.94 -13.08
N HIS A 227 -10.37 -28.66 -11.96
CA HIS A 227 -9.97 -30.06 -11.99
C HIS A 227 -10.91 -30.88 -12.90
N PRO A 228 -10.38 -31.93 -13.54
CA PRO A 228 -11.17 -32.77 -14.42
C PRO A 228 -12.38 -33.34 -13.67
N ASP A 229 -13.56 -33.25 -14.29
CA ASP A 229 -14.74 -33.93 -13.80
C ASP A 229 -14.65 -35.45 -14.03
N LYS A 230 -15.73 -36.18 -13.71
CA LYS A 230 -15.79 -37.64 -13.88
C LYS A 230 -15.57 -38.09 -15.33
N ASP A 231 -15.85 -37.21 -16.29
CA ASP A 231 -15.69 -37.47 -17.73
C ASP A 231 -14.34 -36.92 -18.26
N GLY A 232 -13.47 -36.44 -17.37
CA GLY A 232 -12.17 -35.84 -17.71
C GLY A 232 -12.27 -34.44 -18.28
N LYS A 233 -13.46 -33.82 -18.33
CA LYS A 233 -13.64 -32.47 -18.87
C LYS A 233 -13.25 -31.43 -17.83
N ARG A 234 -12.65 -30.35 -18.30
CA ARG A 234 -12.28 -29.20 -17.48
C ARG A 234 -13.03 -27.96 -17.96
N LYS A 235 -13.73 -27.31 -17.04
CA LYS A 235 -14.42 -26.05 -17.32
C LYS A 235 -13.51 -24.87 -17.01
N LEU A 236 -13.65 -23.79 -17.75
CA LEU A 236 -12.95 -22.55 -17.42
C LEU A 236 -13.44 -22.04 -16.06
N LYS A 237 -12.51 -21.89 -15.12
CA LYS A 237 -12.76 -21.34 -13.79
C LYS A 237 -12.62 -19.82 -13.86
N TYR A 238 -11.45 -19.33 -14.28
CA TYR A 238 -11.15 -17.90 -14.34
C TYR A 238 -10.37 -17.49 -15.59
N ILE A 239 -10.63 -16.27 -16.06
CA ILE A 239 -9.69 -15.46 -16.82
C ILE A 239 -9.09 -14.46 -15.84
N HIS A 240 -7.77 -14.46 -15.71
CA HIS A 240 -7.01 -13.52 -14.90
C HIS A 240 -6.40 -12.45 -15.78
N ALA A 241 -6.48 -11.19 -15.38
CA ALA A 241 -5.90 -10.09 -16.14
C ALA A 241 -4.72 -9.45 -15.43
N TRP A 242 -3.57 -9.51 -16.08
CA TRP A 242 -2.28 -9.14 -15.51
C TRP A 242 -1.71 -7.92 -16.20
N VAL A 243 -1.28 -6.97 -15.38
CA VAL A 243 -0.55 -5.78 -15.84
C VAL A 243 0.82 -5.76 -15.18
N TRP A 244 1.78 -5.19 -15.89
CA TRP A 244 3.13 -5.00 -15.36
C TRP A 244 3.23 -3.70 -14.57
N LEU A 245 3.63 -3.80 -13.30
CA LEU A 245 3.79 -2.65 -12.42
C LEU A 245 5.10 -2.73 -11.64
N GLU A 246 5.64 -1.56 -11.29
CA GLU A 246 6.73 -1.49 -10.32
C GLU A 246 6.23 -1.90 -8.93
N TRP A 247 7.10 -2.56 -8.15
CA TRP A 247 6.75 -3.05 -6.83
C TRP A 247 6.20 -1.94 -5.93
N LEU A 248 6.77 -0.74 -5.98
CA LEU A 248 6.29 0.41 -5.20
C LEU A 248 4.84 0.76 -5.55
N GLN A 249 4.44 0.63 -6.81
CA GLN A 249 3.05 0.85 -7.23
C GLN A 249 2.14 -0.26 -6.70
N ILE A 250 2.58 -1.52 -6.77
CA ILE A 250 1.85 -2.66 -6.22
C ILE A 250 1.64 -2.51 -4.71
N GLN A 251 2.67 -2.09 -3.97
CA GLN A 251 2.57 -1.86 -2.53
C GLN A 251 1.49 -0.83 -2.20
N ARG A 252 1.39 0.27 -2.97
CA ARG A 252 0.30 1.25 -2.78
C ARG A 252 -1.08 0.61 -2.95
N TYR A 253 -1.25 -0.27 -3.93
CA TYR A 253 -2.53 -0.97 -4.11
C TYR A 253 -2.84 -1.95 -2.97
N LEU A 254 -1.84 -2.72 -2.52
CA LEU A 254 -2.02 -3.73 -1.46
C LEU A 254 -2.25 -3.11 -0.08
N PHE A 255 -1.60 -1.99 0.23
CA PHE A 255 -1.62 -1.39 1.58
C PHE A 255 -2.54 -0.18 1.71
N GLU A 256 -2.74 0.61 0.65
CA GLU A 256 -3.53 1.86 0.72
C GLU A 256 -4.99 1.67 0.26
N GLY A 257 -5.37 0.46 -0.18
CA GLY A 257 -6.76 0.13 -0.53
C GLY A 257 -7.31 0.91 -1.73
N SER A 258 -6.45 1.41 -2.61
CA SER A 258 -6.86 2.21 -3.77
C SER A 258 -7.46 1.33 -4.88
N GLU A 259 -8.68 1.62 -5.31
CA GLU A 259 -9.23 1.03 -6.54
C GLU A 259 -8.50 1.62 -7.76
N LEU A 260 -8.05 0.76 -8.66
CA LEU A 260 -7.45 1.15 -9.93
C LEU A 260 -8.53 1.77 -10.83
N LYS A 261 -8.77 3.08 -10.69
CA LYS A 261 -9.67 3.82 -11.59
C LYS A 261 -9.05 3.78 -12.99
N GLU A 262 -9.62 2.97 -13.88
CA GLU A 262 -9.28 2.95 -15.31
C GLU A 262 -9.32 4.39 -15.85
N THR A 263 -8.17 5.05 -15.90
CA THR A 263 -8.04 6.32 -16.62
C THR A 263 -7.81 5.98 -18.08
N LYS A 264 -8.84 5.40 -18.72
CA LYS A 264 -8.90 5.39 -20.18
C LYS A 264 -8.95 6.85 -20.62
N ARG A 265 -7.81 7.34 -21.10
CA ARG A 265 -7.66 8.56 -21.91
C ARG A 265 -8.67 8.50 -23.08
N LYS A 266 -9.90 8.93 -22.84
CA LYS A 266 -10.73 9.58 -23.85
C LYS A 266 -10.65 11.05 -23.56
N GLY A 267 -9.96 11.76 -24.45
CA GLY A 267 -9.66 13.17 -24.31
C GLY A 267 -10.90 14.00 -23.99
N ARG A 268 -10.90 14.58 -22.80
CA ARG A 268 -11.39 15.93 -22.54
C ARG A 268 -10.40 16.58 -21.59
N ARG A 269 -9.61 17.52 -22.12
CA ARG A 269 -8.85 18.49 -21.32
C ARG A 269 -9.88 19.22 -20.44
N LEU A 270 -9.96 18.86 -19.18
CA LEU A 270 -10.34 19.82 -18.15
C LEU A 270 -9.02 20.40 -17.65
N SER A 271 -8.62 21.51 -18.26
CA SER A 271 -7.56 22.33 -17.70
C SER A 271 -8.05 22.79 -16.34
N TRP A 272 -7.37 22.35 -15.28
CA TRP A 272 -7.32 23.16 -14.08
C TRP A 272 -6.65 24.47 -14.49
N LEU A 273 -7.46 25.52 -14.62
CA LEU A 273 -6.94 26.88 -14.60
C LEU A 273 -6.28 27.06 -13.24
N LEU A 274 -4.96 26.86 -13.22
CA LEU A 274 -4.08 27.49 -12.26
C LEU A 274 -4.35 28.98 -12.36
N LEU A 275 -5.04 29.48 -11.35
CA LEU A 275 -5.15 30.90 -11.06
C LEU A 275 -3.76 31.39 -10.63
N SER A 276 -2.91 31.68 -11.61
CA SER A 276 -1.73 32.51 -11.40
C SER A 276 -2.18 33.87 -10.89
N ASP A 277 -1.50 34.32 -9.85
CA ASP A 277 -1.67 35.63 -9.24
C ASP A 277 -1.31 36.74 -10.24
N SER A 278 -2.30 37.16 -11.04
CA SER A 278 -2.27 38.42 -11.76
C SER A 278 -3.52 39.20 -11.38
N GLY A 279 -3.39 40.08 -10.39
CA GLY A 279 -4.48 40.89 -9.84
C GLY A 279 -5.20 41.86 -10.79
N SER A 280 -4.94 41.78 -12.10
CA SER A 280 -5.52 42.64 -13.14
C SER A 280 -6.69 42.00 -13.91
N THR A 281 -6.78 40.67 -14.02
CA THR A 281 -7.80 39.99 -14.85
C THR A 281 -9.16 39.81 -14.15
N TRP A 282 -9.19 39.76 -12.82
CA TRP A 282 -10.42 39.52 -12.06
C TRP A 282 -11.27 40.76 -11.78
N ARG A 283 -10.69 41.96 -11.87
CA ARG A 283 -11.44 43.23 -11.76
C ARG A 283 -12.43 43.45 -12.91
N TRP A 284 -12.23 42.78 -14.05
CA TRP A 284 -13.06 42.93 -15.24
C TRP A 284 -14.27 41.99 -15.28
N LEU A 285 -14.18 40.78 -14.69
CA LEU A 285 -15.23 39.76 -14.77
C LEU A 285 -16.27 39.84 -13.65
N PHE A 286 -15.89 40.39 -12.49
CA PHE A 286 -16.79 40.54 -11.35
C PHE A 286 -16.60 41.93 -10.77
N GLY A 287 -17.59 42.81 -10.94
CA GLY A 287 -17.57 44.17 -10.39
C GLY A 287 -17.11 44.20 -8.93
N PHE A 288 -16.46 45.29 -8.54
CA PHE A 288 -15.65 45.47 -7.31
C PHE A 288 -16.28 44.92 -6.01
N GLN A 289 -17.62 44.92 -5.88
CA GLN A 289 -18.34 44.36 -4.73
C GLN A 289 -18.31 42.82 -4.65
N LYS A 290 -18.35 42.08 -5.78
CA LYS A 290 -18.36 40.61 -5.79
C LYS A 290 -16.98 40.01 -5.46
N PHE A 291 -15.91 40.74 -5.78
CA PHE A 291 -14.54 40.34 -5.42
C PHE A 291 -14.28 40.42 -3.91
N GLN A 292 -14.87 41.40 -3.21
CA GLN A 292 -14.79 41.48 -1.75
C GLN A 292 -15.55 40.32 -1.07
N LEU A 293 -16.74 39.97 -1.59
CA LEU A 293 -17.50 38.81 -1.12
C LEU A 293 -16.75 37.49 -1.31
N PHE A 294 -16.02 37.33 -2.42
CA PHE A 294 -15.19 36.14 -2.65
C PHE A 294 -14.02 36.04 -1.68
N ARG A 295 -13.34 37.15 -1.37
CA ARG A 295 -12.27 37.16 -0.34
C ARG A 295 -12.82 36.85 1.05
N VAL A 296 -13.99 37.39 1.39
CA VAL A 296 -14.67 37.07 2.65
C VAL A 296 -15.03 35.58 2.70
N LEU A 297 -15.60 35.01 1.63
CA LEU A 297 -15.95 33.58 1.56
C LEU A 297 -14.74 32.66 1.73
N VAL A 298 -13.63 32.95 1.05
CA VAL A 298 -12.38 32.18 1.20
C VAL A 298 -11.82 32.31 2.61
N THR A 299 -11.94 33.48 3.23
CA THR A 299 -11.51 33.71 4.62
C THR A 299 -12.38 32.95 5.61
N VAL A 300 -13.71 32.92 5.41
CA VAL A 300 -14.65 32.14 6.23
C VAL A 300 -14.38 30.64 6.08
N LEU A 301 -14.15 30.14 4.87
CA LEU A 301 -13.83 28.73 4.64
C LEU A 301 -12.51 28.32 5.32
N LYS A 302 -11.47 29.18 5.28
CA LYS A 302 -10.23 28.97 6.04
C LYS A 302 -10.46 28.98 7.54
N ALA A 303 -11.36 29.82 8.05
CA ALA A 303 -11.71 29.87 9.47
C ALA A 303 -12.49 28.61 9.92
N VAL A 304 -13.40 28.09 9.09
CA VAL A 304 -14.14 26.85 9.34
C VAL A 304 -13.21 25.63 9.36
N ALA A 305 -12.26 25.54 8.43
CA ALA A 305 -11.25 24.48 8.43
C ALA A 305 -10.36 24.53 9.69
N LYS A 306 -9.96 25.73 10.13
CA LYS A 306 -9.27 25.92 11.42
C LYS A 306 -10.13 25.50 12.61
N PHE A 307 -11.43 25.78 12.58
CA PHE A 307 -12.38 25.39 13.63
C PHE A 307 -12.59 23.86 13.72
N GLN A 308 -12.65 23.16 12.59
CA GLN A 308 -12.70 21.70 12.55
C GLN A 308 -11.42 21.06 13.11
N GLY A 309 -10.24 21.62 12.78
CA GLY A 309 -8.98 21.23 13.39
C GLY A 309 -8.99 21.43 14.91
N LEU A 310 -9.51 22.55 15.40
CA LEU A 310 -9.65 22.82 16.84
C LEU A 310 -10.55 21.82 17.57
N ILE A 311 -11.62 21.33 16.93
CA ILE A 311 -12.50 20.29 17.50
C ILE A 311 -11.76 18.95 17.62
N LEU A 312 -11.04 18.55 16.58
CA LEU A 312 -10.23 17.32 16.57
C LEU A 312 -9.11 17.37 17.63
N LEU A 313 -8.47 18.53 17.79
CA LEU A 313 -7.43 18.77 18.79
C LEU A 313 -7.97 18.84 20.22
N TRP A 314 -9.13 19.46 20.43
CA TRP A 314 -9.83 19.45 21.72
C TRP A 314 -10.21 18.02 22.12
N TRP A 315 -10.68 17.21 21.17
CA TRP A 315 -11.01 15.81 21.41
C TRP A 315 -9.76 14.95 21.69
N ALA A 316 -8.68 15.12 20.90
CA ALA A 316 -7.40 14.44 21.14
C ALA A 316 -6.81 14.80 22.51
N ARG A 317 -7.04 16.04 22.96
CA ARG A 317 -6.69 16.50 24.30
C ARG A 317 -7.50 15.79 25.39
N GLU A 318 -8.75 15.40 25.17
CA GLU A 318 -9.57 14.73 26.21
C GLU A 318 -9.35 13.21 26.29
N GLN A 319 -9.06 12.52 25.17
CA GLN A 319 -8.98 11.06 25.13
C GLN A 319 -7.59 10.46 25.42
N GLY A 320 -6.56 11.30 25.57
CA GLY A 320 -5.16 10.84 25.62
C GLY A 320 -4.23 11.53 26.62
N LYS A 321 -4.75 12.34 27.56
CA LYS A 321 -3.93 13.22 28.46
C LYS A 321 -2.75 12.51 29.13
N GLU A 322 -2.87 11.23 29.44
CA GLU A 322 -1.85 10.54 30.22
C GLU A 322 -0.57 10.17 29.47
N LYS A 323 -0.53 10.21 28.13
CA LYS A 323 0.63 9.72 27.35
C LYS A 323 1.23 10.72 26.36
N TRP A 324 0.49 11.74 25.95
CA TRP A 324 1.03 12.82 25.09
C TRP A 324 1.97 13.73 25.90
N GLY A 325 3.05 14.21 25.27
CA GLY A 325 4.03 15.07 25.94
C GLY A 325 4.88 14.39 27.02
N LYS A 326 4.86 13.05 27.12
CA LYS A 326 5.72 12.27 28.02
C LYS A 326 6.85 11.57 27.25
N GLY A 327 8.04 11.54 27.86
CA GLY A 327 9.21 10.90 27.27
C GLY A 327 9.67 11.59 25.98
N THR A 328 9.76 10.83 24.88
CA THR A 328 10.13 11.33 23.55
C THR A 328 8.94 11.80 22.71
N LEU A 329 7.70 11.60 23.19
CA LEU A 329 6.49 11.96 22.47
C LEU A 329 6.17 13.45 22.61
N LYS A 330 5.79 14.08 21.51
CA LYS A 330 5.36 15.48 21.49
C LYS A 330 3.96 15.65 22.09
N SER A 331 3.68 16.83 22.61
CA SER A 331 2.36 17.17 23.16
C SER A 331 1.37 17.54 22.05
N VAL A 332 0.08 17.57 22.40
CA VAL A 332 -0.99 18.03 21.50
C VAL A 332 -0.77 19.50 21.13
N GLU A 333 -0.29 20.33 22.05
CA GLU A 333 0.05 21.73 21.81
C GLU A 333 1.22 21.87 20.83
N ALA A 334 2.18 20.94 20.85
CA ALA A 334 3.26 20.93 19.86
C ALA A 334 2.72 20.59 18.46
N LEU A 335 1.82 19.60 18.34
CA LEU A 335 1.13 19.32 17.06
C LEU A 335 0.31 20.52 16.58
N PHE A 336 -0.41 21.17 17.49
CA PHE A 336 -1.19 22.37 17.18
C PHE A 336 -0.31 23.47 16.60
N LYS A 337 0.84 23.75 17.23
CA LYS A 337 1.81 24.72 16.72
C LYS A 337 2.35 24.33 15.35
N GLU A 338 2.61 23.05 15.09
CA GLU A 338 3.04 22.59 13.75
C GLU A 338 1.97 22.87 12.69
N ILE A 339 0.69 22.71 13.02
CA ILE A 339 -0.41 23.02 12.10
C ILE A 339 -0.57 24.53 11.93
N GLU A 340 -0.50 25.31 13.01
CA GLU A 340 -0.58 26.79 12.96
C GLU A 340 0.57 27.41 12.17
N ASN A 341 1.77 26.85 12.30
CA ASN A 341 2.94 27.29 11.56
C ASN A 341 2.93 26.82 10.11
N GLU A 342 1.98 25.97 9.73
CA GLU A 342 1.88 25.35 8.41
C GLU A 342 3.08 24.42 8.11
N ASP A 343 3.64 23.79 9.14
CA ASP A 343 4.70 22.77 9.05
C ASP A 343 4.14 21.37 8.76
N SER A 344 2.86 21.16 9.04
CA SER A 344 2.12 19.92 8.78
C SER A 344 0.62 20.20 8.64
N LEU A 345 -0.11 19.27 8.04
CA LEU A 345 -1.57 19.30 8.03
C LEU A 345 -2.13 17.99 8.55
N LEU A 346 -3.44 17.98 8.86
CA LEU A 346 -4.17 16.79 9.26
C LEU A 346 -5.13 16.38 8.15
N GLU A 347 -5.07 15.13 7.74
CA GLU A 347 -6.01 14.51 6.79
C GLU A 347 -6.78 13.39 7.47
N LEU A 348 -8.02 13.18 7.06
CA LEU A 348 -8.82 12.04 7.49
C LEU A 348 -8.84 10.99 6.38
N TRP A 349 -8.24 9.84 6.62
CA TRP A 349 -8.09 8.75 5.67
C TRP A 349 -9.06 7.62 6.05
N GLY A 350 -9.66 6.94 5.07
CA GLY A 350 -10.52 5.78 5.33
C GLY A 350 -9.71 4.48 5.39
N ARG A 351 -9.96 3.62 6.39
CA ARG A 351 -9.45 2.24 6.41
C ARG A 351 -10.49 1.26 5.82
N HIS A 352 -10.02 0.09 5.39
CA HIS A 352 -10.85 -0.99 4.83
C HIS A 352 -11.85 -1.57 5.84
N ASP A 353 -11.59 -1.44 7.14
CA ASP A 353 -12.50 -1.82 8.23
C ASP A 353 -13.58 -0.76 8.51
N GLY A 354 -13.61 0.34 7.75
CA GLY A 354 -14.56 1.44 7.90
C GLY A 354 -14.19 2.43 9.01
N VAL A 355 -13.06 2.24 9.69
CA VAL A 355 -12.59 3.16 10.74
C VAL A 355 -11.76 4.28 10.10
N PRO A 356 -12.12 5.56 10.23
CA PRO A 356 -11.28 6.63 9.72
C PRO A 356 -10.03 6.81 10.60
N MET A 357 -8.94 7.21 9.95
CA MET A 357 -7.63 7.42 10.53
C MET A 357 -7.21 8.88 10.31
N LEU A 358 -6.82 9.58 11.38
CA LEU A 358 -6.30 10.94 11.27
C LEU A 358 -4.79 10.89 11.01
N MET A 359 -4.38 11.40 9.86
CA MET A 359 -3.02 11.40 9.37
C MET A 359 -2.40 12.78 9.52
N ARG A 360 -1.24 12.85 10.19
CA ARG A 360 -0.39 14.04 10.18
C ARG A 360 0.51 13.99 8.96
N VAL A 361 0.24 14.83 7.96
CA VAL A 361 1.01 14.90 6.72
C VAL A 361 2.09 15.96 6.83
N THR A 362 3.33 15.59 6.52
CA THR A 362 4.46 16.52 6.37
C THR A 362 5.14 16.30 5.04
N HIS A 363 5.51 17.40 4.38
CA HIS A 363 6.32 17.34 3.18
C HIS A 363 7.80 17.46 3.55
N VAL A 364 8.62 16.59 2.97
CA VAL A 364 10.06 16.54 3.24
C VAL A 364 10.79 16.56 1.91
N LEU A 365 11.73 17.49 1.76
CA LEU A 365 12.70 17.52 0.67
C LEU A 365 13.89 16.67 1.08
N GLN A 366 14.21 15.63 0.31
CA GLN A 366 15.43 14.84 0.45
C GLN A 366 16.35 15.11 -0.74
N LEU A 367 17.64 15.28 -0.49
CA LEU A 367 18.63 15.56 -1.53
C LEU A 367 19.65 14.44 -1.67
N ARG A 368 19.88 14.03 -2.91
CA ARG A 368 21.04 13.21 -3.28
C ARG A 368 22.18 14.13 -3.73
N VAL A 369 23.07 14.48 -2.81
CA VAL A 369 24.22 15.35 -3.11
C VAL A 369 25.35 14.50 -3.69
N THR A 370 25.78 14.78 -4.92
CA THR A 370 26.90 14.10 -5.58
C THR A 370 28.07 15.07 -5.79
N SER A 371 29.28 14.53 -5.96
CA SER A 371 30.46 15.34 -6.30
C SER A 371 30.80 15.19 -7.78
N PRO A 372 31.15 16.28 -8.49
CA PRO A 372 31.68 16.19 -9.85
C PRO A 372 33.10 15.59 -9.90
N GLU A 373 33.76 15.41 -8.75
CA GLU A 373 35.11 14.86 -8.69
C GLU A 373 35.13 13.39 -9.19
N PRO A 374 36.01 13.05 -10.16
CA PRO A 374 36.03 11.71 -10.75
C PRO A 374 36.23 10.57 -9.73
N SER A 375 37.00 10.80 -8.66
CA SER A 375 37.26 9.85 -7.57
C SER A 375 35.99 9.48 -6.76
N LEU A 376 34.97 10.34 -6.84
CA LEU A 376 33.70 10.21 -6.14
C LEU A 376 32.54 9.88 -7.09
N LYS A 377 32.83 9.54 -8.35
CA LYS A 377 31.81 9.12 -9.31
C LYS A 377 30.99 7.95 -8.77
N GLY A 378 29.67 8.09 -8.80
CA GLY A 378 28.72 7.09 -8.28
C GLY A 378 28.52 7.15 -6.75
N LYS A 379 29.28 7.96 -6.02
CA LYS A 379 29.11 8.19 -4.58
C LYS A 379 28.24 9.42 -4.33
N PHE A 380 27.58 9.46 -3.18
CA PHE A 380 26.76 10.58 -2.75
C PHE A 380 26.88 10.78 -1.23
N LEU A 381 26.52 11.96 -0.77
CA LEU A 381 26.55 12.30 0.65
C LEU A 381 25.45 11.55 1.40
N PHE A 382 25.84 10.86 2.48
CA PHE A 382 24.94 10.09 3.32
C PHE A 382 25.21 10.40 4.79
N SER A 383 24.18 10.82 5.52
CA SER A 383 24.30 11.22 6.93
C SER A 383 24.23 9.98 7.82
N THR A 384 25.38 9.56 8.36
CA THR A 384 25.46 8.36 9.23
C THR A 384 25.07 8.65 10.67
N TRP A 385 25.36 9.85 11.18
CA TRP A 385 24.97 10.29 12.52
C TRP A 385 24.71 11.80 12.59
N ALA A 386 24.02 12.24 13.64
CA ALA A 386 23.81 13.63 14.00
C ALA A 386 24.04 13.80 15.51
N GLU A 387 24.74 14.86 15.91
CA GLU A 387 24.89 15.23 17.32
C GLU A 387 23.72 16.12 17.75
N LEU A 388 23.09 15.74 18.86
CA LEU A 388 22.01 16.48 19.49
C LEU A 388 22.60 17.61 20.34
N LEU A 389 21.79 18.62 20.66
CA LEU A 389 22.22 19.76 21.51
C LEU A 389 22.76 19.35 22.89
N ASN A 390 22.46 18.13 23.35
CA ASN A 390 22.96 17.56 24.60
C ASN A 390 24.28 16.79 24.44
N GLY A 391 24.94 16.88 23.28
CA GLY A 391 26.18 16.17 22.94
C GLY A 391 26.00 14.68 22.61
N LYS A 392 24.78 14.13 22.68
CA LYS A 392 24.55 12.73 22.32
C LYS A 392 24.53 12.56 20.81
N ARG A 393 25.24 11.54 20.32
CA ARG A 393 25.19 11.12 18.91
C ARG A 393 23.97 10.24 18.67
N ARG A 394 23.21 10.56 17.62
CA ARG A 394 22.12 9.76 17.09
C ARG A 394 22.53 9.23 15.72
N VAL A 395 22.55 7.92 15.56
CA VAL A 395 22.75 7.29 14.25
C VAL A 395 21.50 7.54 13.40
N THR A 396 21.67 8.04 12.16
CA THR A 396 20.54 8.46 11.31
C THR A 396 20.46 7.72 9.98
N HIS A 397 21.59 7.29 9.40
CA HIS A 397 21.65 6.61 8.09
C HIS A 397 20.63 7.12 7.05
N THR A 398 20.61 8.44 6.79
CA THR A 398 19.63 9.07 5.88
C THR A 398 20.31 10.01 4.89
N LEU A 399 19.62 10.28 3.78
CA LEU A 399 19.95 11.42 2.92
C LEU A 399 19.77 12.75 3.66
N PRO A 400 20.51 13.80 3.29
CA PRO A 400 20.20 15.17 3.68
C PRO A 400 18.73 15.49 3.41
N ALA A 401 18.02 15.94 4.43
CA ALA A 401 16.59 16.18 4.35
C ALA A 401 16.17 17.44 5.12
N MET A 402 15.15 18.13 4.64
CA MET A 402 14.46 19.19 5.38
C MET A 402 12.95 19.11 5.22
N LYS A 403 12.23 19.54 6.26
CA LYS A 403 10.79 19.73 6.15
C LYS A 403 10.50 20.95 5.29
N LEU A 404 9.53 20.81 4.41
CA LEU A 404 8.99 21.92 3.64
C LEU A 404 7.73 22.46 4.33
N THR A 405 7.50 23.77 4.23
CA THR A 405 6.33 24.43 4.81
C THR A 405 5.20 24.49 3.79
N LEU A 406 3.97 24.24 4.25
CA LEU A 406 2.77 24.31 3.42
C LEU A 406 2.49 25.72 2.88
N LYS A 407 3.11 26.76 3.45
CA LYS A 407 3.08 28.14 2.90
C LYS A 407 3.57 28.21 1.47
N ASP A 408 4.52 27.33 1.14
CA ASP A 408 5.18 27.34 -0.15
C ASP A 408 4.42 26.48 -1.18
N MET A 409 3.35 25.80 -0.78
CA MET A 409 2.51 25.00 -1.68
C MET A 409 1.70 25.87 -2.67
N PRO A 410 1.52 25.41 -3.93
CA PRO A 410 2.17 24.25 -4.52
C PRO A 410 3.66 24.50 -4.71
N TYR A 411 4.49 23.48 -4.46
CA TYR A 411 5.91 23.54 -4.78
C TYR A 411 6.06 23.52 -6.29
N ASP A 412 6.47 24.64 -6.86
CA ASP A 412 6.95 24.72 -8.22
C ASP A 412 8.46 24.44 -8.25
N GLU A 413 8.99 24.28 -9.47
CA GLU A 413 10.39 23.95 -9.68
C GLU A 413 11.33 25.04 -9.12
N GLU A 414 10.92 26.32 -9.17
CA GLU A 414 11.72 27.44 -8.68
C GLU A 414 11.85 27.42 -7.15
N LYS A 415 10.73 27.24 -6.43
CA LYS A 415 10.72 27.09 -4.97
C LYS A 415 11.44 25.82 -4.51
N PHE A 416 11.33 24.74 -5.28
CA PHE A 416 12.04 23.50 -4.99
C PHE A 416 13.55 23.70 -5.10
N ARG A 417 14.02 24.36 -6.16
CA ARG A 417 15.44 24.73 -6.34
C ARG A 417 15.92 25.65 -5.22
N ALA A 418 15.16 26.68 -4.86
CA ALA A 418 15.50 27.57 -3.76
C ALA A 418 15.64 26.82 -2.42
N SER A 419 14.71 25.89 -2.16
CA SER A 419 14.73 25.02 -0.98
C SER A 419 15.91 24.05 -0.99
N ALA A 420 16.21 23.46 -2.14
CA ALA A 420 17.35 22.55 -2.33
C ALA A 420 18.68 23.28 -2.13
N ALA A 421 18.83 24.49 -2.70
CA ALA A 421 20.00 25.33 -2.55
C ALA A 421 20.19 25.76 -1.08
N ALA A 422 19.11 26.11 -0.37
CA ALA A 422 19.17 26.44 1.05
C ALA A 422 19.62 25.24 1.89
N LEU A 423 19.10 24.04 1.60
CA LEU A 423 19.50 22.82 2.28
C LEU A 423 20.96 22.45 1.99
N ALA A 424 21.37 22.50 0.72
CA ALA A 424 22.74 22.23 0.30
C ALA A 424 23.72 23.22 0.94
N THR A 425 23.37 24.50 1.00
CA THR A 425 24.19 25.55 1.65
C THR A 425 24.26 25.34 3.17
N GLY A 426 23.14 24.99 3.82
CA GLY A 426 23.12 24.67 5.25
C GLY A 426 24.00 23.45 5.59
N PHE A 427 24.00 22.43 4.73
CA PHE A 427 24.90 21.30 4.85
C PHE A 427 26.35 21.66 4.54
N ALA A 428 26.62 22.43 3.49
CA ALA A 428 27.96 22.87 3.13
C ALA A 428 28.59 23.73 4.22
N ILE A 429 27.82 24.62 4.86
CA ILE A 429 28.28 25.42 6.01
C ILE A 429 28.60 24.52 7.21
N LYS A 430 27.75 23.53 7.52
CA LYS A 430 28.05 22.56 8.58
C LYS A 430 29.29 21.72 8.26
N TYR A 431 29.45 21.31 7.00
CA TYR A 431 30.60 20.54 6.55
C TYR A 431 31.88 21.37 6.57
N PHE A 432 31.81 22.64 6.15
CA PHE A 432 32.93 23.57 6.15
C PHE A 432 33.34 23.96 7.58
N LEU A 433 32.38 24.21 8.49
CA LEU A 433 32.65 24.42 9.92
C LEU A 433 33.27 23.17 10.57
N PHE A 434 32.76 21.97 10.23
CA PHE A 434 33.33 20.71 10.71
C PHE A 434 34.76 20.49 10.20
N VAL A 435 35.02 20.74 8.91
CA VAL A 435 36.36 20.60 8.32
C VAL A 435 37.33 21.65 8.89
N THR A 436 36.88 22.88 9.15
CA THR A 436 37.74 23.93 9.71
C THR A 436 37.98 23.78 11.22
N GLU A 437 37.05 23.23 12.00
CA GLU A 437 37.28 22.87 13.41
C GLU A 437 38.19 21.64 13.57
N GLN A 438 38.03 20.63 12.71
CA GLN A 438 38.81 19.38 12.79
C GLN A 438 40.25 19.53 12.25
N LEU A 439 40.52 20.48 11.35
CA LEU A 439 41.89 20.73 10.86
C LEU A 439 42.83 21.36 11.91
N ASN A 440 42.31 21.87 13.04
CA ASN A 440 43.13 22.37 14.15
C ASN A 440 43.46 21.30 15.21
N HIS A 441 42.82 20.13 15.18
CA HIS A 441 43.04 19.06 16.16
C HIS A 441 43.02 17.67 15.52
N VAL A 442 44.20 17.26 15.04
CA VAL A 442 44.72 15.87 14.96
C VAL A 442 44.10 14.92 13.92
N VAL A 443 45.01 14.43 13.06
CA VAL A 443 45.24 13.04 12.64
C VAL A 443 44.17 12.02 13.06
N ASP A 444 43.75 11.20 12.09
CA ASP A 444 43.02 9.94 12.24
C ASP A 444 41.48 10.02 12.12
N ILE A 445 41.00 10.03 10.87
CA ILE A 445 39.67 9.47 10.54
C ILE A 445 39.91 8.17 9.77
N HIS A 446 39.55 7.06 10.43
CA HIS A 446 39.66 5.70 9.92
C HIS A 446 38.98 5.52 8.56
N TYR A 447 39.80 5.36 7.53
CA TYR A 447 39.41 4.75 6.25
C TYR A 447 39.64 3.24 6.38
N ARG A 448 38.59 2.43 6.56
CA ARG A 448 38.71 0.98 6.46
C ARG A 448 38.63 0.58 4.97
N SER A 449 39.73 0.78 4.26
CA SER A 449 39.98 0.17 2.95
C SER A 449 40.57 -1.21 3.16
N LEU A 450 39.97 -2.24 2.57
CA LEU A 450 40.59 -3.57 2.49
C LEU A 450 41.72 -3.55 1.45
N ARG A 451 42.92 -3.87 1.92
CA ARG A 451 44.18 -4.28 1.25
C ARG A 451 45.28 -3.23 1.00
N ASP A 452 46.35 -3.44 1.75
CA ASP A 452 47.79 -3.51 1.42
C ASP A 452 48.39 -2.49 0.44
N SER A 453 49.09 -1.49 0.97
CA SER A 453 50.55 -1.24 0.80
C SER A 453 50.94 0.17 1.27
N GLU A 454 52.12 0.26 1.88
CA GLU A 454 52.72 1.40 2.57
C GLU A 454 53.23 2.56 1.65
N PRO A 455 53.66 3.72 2.21
CA PRO A 455 53.32 5.05 1.69
C PRO A 455 54.45 5.76 0.92
N SER A 456 54.09 6.74 0.09
CA SER A 456 55.01 7.78 -0.35
C SER A 456 54.32 9.14 -0.50
N GLY A 457 54.77 10.10 0.33
CA GLY A 457 54.81 11.55 0.16
C GLY A 457 53.68 12.28 -0.57
N VAL A 458 52.87 13.04 0.16
CA VAL A 458 51.91 14.02 -0.41
C VAL A 458 52.50 15.43 -0.32
N GLN A 459 52.69 16.07 -1.48
CA GLN A 459 52.79 17.52 -1.61
C GLN A 459 51.37 18.13 -1.73
N LEU A 460 51.12 19.21 -0.98
CA LEU A 460 49.87 19.97 -1.02
C LEU A 460 49.84 20.88 -2.26
N HIS A 461 48.87 20.64 -3.15
CA HIS A 461 48.43 21.64 -4.12
C HIS A 461 47.08 22.22 -3.69
N GLU A 462 47.04 23.54 -3.53
CA GLU A 462 45.84 24.33 -3.25
C GLU A 462 44.92 24.34 -4.48
N VAL A 463 43.79 23.64 -4.41
CA VAL A 463 42.76 23.65 -5.47
C VAL A 463 41.64 24.60 -5.06
N ARG A 464 41.65 25.81 -5.62
CA ARG A 464 40.47 26.69 -5.67
C ARG A 464 39.60 26.24 -6.85
N GLY A 465 38.55 25.48 -6.57
CA GLY A 465 37.54 25.09 -7.56
C GLY A 465 36.15 25.53 -7.14
N SER A 466 35.54 26.44 -7.90
CA SER A 466 34.11 26.78 -7.83
C SER A 466 33.29 25.61 -8.38
N GLY A 467 32.75 24.76 -7.49
CA GLY A 467 31.86 23.67 -7.88
C GLY A 467 30.49 24.16 -8.33
N SER A 468 30.07 23.83 -9.55
CA SER A 468 28.70 24.02 -10.02
C SER A 468 27.82 22.85 -9.54
N ILE A 469 26.68 23.16 -8.91
CA ILE A 469 25.67 22.20 -8.51
C ILE A 469 24.77 21.92 -9.73
N SER A 470 24.57 20.65 -10.08
CA SER A 470 23.55 20.21 -11.05
C SER A 470 22.31 19.76 -10.28
N GLU A 471 21.16 20.36 -10.59
CA GLU A 471 19.91 20.24 -9.82
C GLU A 471 18.83 19.57 -10.68
N ASP A 472 18.82 18.24 -10.72
CA ASP A 472 17.77 17.48 -11.41
C ASP A 472 16.71 16.98 -10.42
N PHE A 473 15.44 17.31 -10.66
CA PHE A 473 14.31 16.76 -9.90
C PHE A 473 14.11 15.30 -10.27
N VAL A 474 14.27 14.40 -9.30
CA VAL A 474 14.23 12.95 -9.55
C VAL A 474 12.82 12.37 -9.39
N GLU A 475 12.12 12.66 -8.29
CA GLU A 475 10.84 12.03 -7.98
C GLU A 475 10.11 12.72 -6.80
N GLN A 476 8.78 12.59 -6.74
CA GLN A 476 7.96 12.90 -5.55
C GLN A 476 7.43 11.60 -4.95
N ARG A 477 7.74 11.34 -3.67
CA ARG A 477 7.25 10.17 -2.92
C ARG A 477 6.31 10.59 -1.79
N HIS A 478 5.35 9.72 -1.49
CA HIS A 478 4.49 9.81 -0.33
C HIS A 478 4.75 8.56 0.50
N ASP A 479 5.36 8.73 1.66
CA ASP A 479 5.66 7.64 2.58
C ASP A 479 4.69 7.73 3.77
N VAL A 480 4.05 6.62 4.10
CA VAL A 480 3.13 6.52 5.24
C VAL A 480 3.82 5.73 6.34
N GLU A 481 4.20 6.42 7.41
CA GLU A 481 4.83 5.82 8.58
C GLU A 481 4.11 6.27 9.86
N GLU A 482 4.07 5.41 10.87
CA GLU A 482 3.67 5.84 12.21
C GLU A 482 4.63 6.94 12.69
N SER A 483 4.07 8.07 13.12
CA SER A 483 4.93 9.17 13.53
C SER A 483 5.73 8.79 14.78
N PRO A 484 7.08 8.78 14.73
CA PRO A 484 7.88 8.44 15.91
C PRO A 484 7.74 9.48 17.04
N SER A 485 7.13 10.64 16.73
CA SER A 485 6.88 11.74 17.66
C SER A 485 5.45 11.79 18.21
N TYR A 486 4.49 11.05 17.61
CA TYR A 486 3.07 11.11 17.96
C TYR A 486 2.45 9.72 17.95
N ARG A 487 1.71 9.37 19.00
CA ARG A 487 1.13 8.03 19.13
C ARG A 487 -0.11 7.85 18.24
N PRO A 488 -0.36 6.65 17.67
CA PRO A 488 -1.63 6.33 17.03
C PRO A 488 -2.81 6.42 18.02
N GLY A 489 -3.94 6.95 17.55
CA GLY A 489 -5.20 7.05 18.28
C GLY A 489 -6.38 6.64 17.40
N ILE A 490 -7.34 5.92 17.97
CA ILE A 490 -8.55 5.43 17.29
C ILE A 490 -9.70 6.42 17.53
N PHE A 491 -10.41 6.82 16.48
CA PHE A 491 -11.55 7.74 16.57
C PHE A 491 -12.89 7.00 16.77
N PRO A 492 -13.74 7.43 17.72
CA PRO A 492 -15.09 6.89 17.89
C PRO A 492 -16.05 7.40 16.80
N GLN A 493 -17.01 6.56 16.43
CA GLN A 493 -17.97 6.79 15.34
C GLN A 493 -18.82 8.05 15.50
N GLU A 494 -19.05 8.52 16.73
CA GLU A 494 -19.94 9.64 17.05
C GLU A 494 -19.34 11.00 16.62
N LEU A 495 -18.00 11.14 16.62
CA LEU A 495 -17.31 12.36 16.16
C LEU A 495 -17.35 12.49 14.62
N ILE A 496 -17.43 11.36 13.92
CA ILE A 496 -17.51 11.28 12.45
C ILE A 496 -18.83 11.88 11.94
N GLN A 497 -19.93 11.62 12.65
CA GLN A 497 -21.24 12.17 12.30
C GLN A 497 -21.25 13.70 12.40
N LEU A 498 -20.64 14.27 13.44
CA LEU A 498 -20.50 15.72 13.62
C LEU A 498 -19.69 16.40 12.51
N LEU A 499 -18.60 15.76 12.05
CA LEU A 499 -17.79 16.28 10.95
C LEU A 499 -18.51 16.18 9.60
N SER A 500 -19.22 15.06 9.35
CA SER A 500 -20.00 14.86 8.10
C SER A 500 -21.21 15.80 7.96
N LEU A 501 -21.86 16.17 9.07
CA LEU A 501 -23.01 17.09 9.07
C LEU A 501 -22.59 18.52 8.73
N SER A 502 -21.38 18.93 9.09
CA SER A 502 -20.85 20.26 8.77
C SER A 502 -20.57 20.44 7.26
N SER A 503 -20.17 19.38 6.56
CA SER A 503 -19.94 19.38 5.11
C SER A 503 -21.24 19.50 4.30
N TYR A 504 -22.37 19.02 4.83
CA TYR A 504 -23.69 19.11 4.20
C TYR A 504 -24.29 20.53 4.27
N SER A 505 -23.96 21.32 5.30
CA SER A 505 -24.49 22.69 5.45
C SER A 505 -23.94 23.73 4.46
N ALA A 506 -22.87 23.40 3.71
CA ALA A 506 -22.33 24.28 2.67
C ALA A 506 -23.05 24.14 1.30
N GLY A 507 -24.03 23.24 1.19
CA GLY A 507 -24.71 22.89 -0.07
C GLY A 507 -26.17 23.34 -0.21
N VAL A 508 -26.68 24.25 0.62
CA VAL A 508 -28.10 24.67 0.55
C VAL A 508 -28.23 26.17 0.26
N PHE A 509 -28.24 26.49 -1.04
CA PHE A 509 -28.95 27.64 -1.59
C PHE A 509 -29.41 27.25 -2.99
N ASP A 510 -30.60 26.65 -3.08
CA ASP A 510 -31.31 26.56 -4.35
C ASP A 510 -32.72 27.13 -4.13
N LEU A 511 -32.95 28.27 -4.79
CA LEU A 511 -34.19 29.04 -4.71
C LEU A 511 -35.14 28.50 -5.77
N ALA A 512 -36.24 27.93 -5.30
CA ALA A 512 -37.32 27.40 -6.11
C ALA A 512 -37.85 28.42 -7.14
N THR A 513 -38.08 27.96 -8.37
CA THR A 513 -39.23 28.45 -9.14
C THR A 513 -39.85 27.32 -9.95
N SER A 514 -41.13 27.11 -9.66
CA SER A 514 -42.05 26.15 -10.26
C SER A 514 -42.32 26.44 -11.74
N CYS A 515 -42.36 25.40 -12.58
CA CYS A 515 -43.44 25.21 -13.55
C CYS A 515 -43.58 23.73 -13.93
N ARG A 516 -44.79 23.20 -13.71
CA ARG A 516 -45.31 21.94 -14.27
C ARG A 516 -45.37 22.04 -15.80
N THR A 517 -45.22 20.92 -16.53
CA THR A 517 -46.25 20.33 -17.43
C THR A 517 -45.69 19.06 -18.14
N VAL A 518 -46.31 17.91 -17.82
CA VAL A 518 -46.86 16.83 -18.69
C VAL A 518 -46.12 16.37 -19.98
N VAL A 519 -45.77 15.07 -19.97
CA VAL A 519 -45.87 14.00 -21.00
C VAL A 519 -45.70 14.36 -22.49
N GLY A 520 -44.80 13.63 -23.16
CA GLY A 520 -44.87 13.45 -24.62
C GLY A 520 -43.58 12.92 -25.25
N THR A 521 -43.64 11.69 -25.72
CA THR A 521 -42.73 11.07 -26.70
C THR A 521 -42.62 11.90 -27.97
N GLU A 522 -41.42 12.09 -28.52
CA GLU A 522 -41.18 12.06 -29.97
C GLU A 522 -39.69 12.06 -30.32
N SER A 523 -39.35 11.23 -31.29
CA SER A 523 -38.10 11.13 -32.02
C SER A 523 -37.88 12.32 -32.95
N LEU A 524 -36.64 12.80 -33.12
CA LEU A 524 -36.25 13.55 -34.31
C LEU A 524 -34.74 13.47 -34.59
N GLU A 525 -34.42 12.96 -35.78
CA GLU A 525 -33.15 13.12 -36.50
C GLU A 525 -32.86 14.60 -36.79
N PHE A 526 -31.59 15.00 -36.90
CA PHE A 526 -31.21 16.02 -37.89
C PHE A 526 -29.80 15.81 -38.47
N ARG A 527 -29.75 15.95 -39.80
CA ARG A 527 -28.59 15.90 -40.70
C ARG A 527 -27.77 17.19 -40.68
N VAL A 528 -26.50 16.98 -41.06
CA VAL A 528 -25.39 17.88 -41.43
C VAL A 528 -25.77 19.13 -42.25
N ARG A 529 -25.08 20.26 -41.96
CA ARG A 529 -24.62 21.22 -42.98
C ARG A 529 -23.20 21.71 -42.65
N GLY A 530 -22.31 21.55 -43.62
CA GLY A 530 -21.04 22.28 -43.71
C GLY A 530 -21.14 23.45 -44.69
N LEU A 531 -19.96 23.96 -45.05
CA LEU A 531 -19.59 25.12 -45.90
C LEU A 531 -19.29 26.37 -45.06
N ALA A 532 -18.16 27.08 -45.23
CA ALA A 532 -17.11 27.06 -46.25
C ALA A 532 -15.73 27.32 -45.63
#